data_AF-A0A6G3RZL1-F1
#
_entry.id   AF-A0A6G3RZL1-F1
#
_cell.length_a   1.000
_cell.length_b   1.000
_cell.length_c   1.000
_cell.angle_alpha   90.00
_cell.angle_beta   90.00
_cell.angle_gamma   90.00
#
_symmetry.space_group_name_H-M   'P 1'
#
loop_
_entity.id
_entity.type
_entity.pdbx_description
1 polymer ?
#
loop_
_entity_poly.entity_id
_entity_poly.type
_entity_poly.pdbx_seq_one_letter_code
_entity_poly.pdbx_strand_id
1 'polypeptide(L)'
;HAKPPVAAPSRTPTPPTAAAVRASLGVEVVDAPQGPGALVVAVHVPGPGYTAGLVRGDVLLSLGKAGIGSASDLAAVVSDARPGHQLKLKVRHDSGQRQELAVTPGVVT
;
A
#
# COMPACT_ATOMS: atom_id res chain seq x y z
N HIS A 1 -0.68 11.01 48.61
CA HIS A 1 -0.01 10.10 47.65
C HIS A 1 -0.51 10.46 46.25
N ALA A 2 0.30 11.24 45.52
CA ALA A 2 -0.04 11.75 44.20
C ALA A 2 0.56 10.84 43.11
N LYS A 3 -0.26 10.46 42.14
CA LYS A 3 0.19 10.02 40.81
C LYS A 3 -0.70 10.68 39.76
N PRO A 4 -0.16 11.63 39.01
CA PRO A 4 -0.53 11.81 37.60
C PRO A 4 0.74 11.69 36.72
N PRO A 5 0.66 11.85 35.40
CA PRO A 5 -0.18 11.13 34.41
C PRO A 5 0.68 10.66 33.21
N VAL A 6 0.28 9.69 32.38
CA VAL A 6 0.95 9.48 31.06
C VAL A 6 -0.01 8.99 29.96
N ALA A 7 -0.18 9.89 28.99
CA ALA A 7 -0.34 9.73 27.53
C ALA A 7 -1.55 9.01 26.89
N ALA A 8 -2.22 9.79 26.04
CA ALA A 8 -3.19 9.40 25.01
C ALA A 8 -2.58 8.52 23.89
N PRO A 9 -3.44 7.87 23.10
CA PRO A 9 -3.19 7.76 21.68
C PRO A 9 -4.20 8.61 20.91
N SER A 10 -3.85 9.87 20.66
CA SER A 10 -4.39 10.61 19.52
C SER A 10 -3.84 9.95 18.25
N ARG A 11 -4.59 9.03 17.66
CA ARG A 11 -4.42 8.65 16.26
C ARG A 11 -5.74 8.87 15.54
N THR A 12 -6.16 10.13 15.50
CA THR A 12 -7.02 10.62 14.42
C THR A 12 -6.12 10.66 13.18
N PRO A 13 -6.28 9.79 12.17
CA PRO A 13 -5.67 10.08 10.89
C PRO A 13 -6.37 11.34 10.36
N THR A 14 -5.63 12.43 10.27
CA THR A 14 -6.05 13.66 9.62
C THR A 14 -6.48 13.31 8.19
N PRO A 15 -7.73 13.59 7.75
CA PRO A 15 -8.10 13.43 6.36
C PRO A 15 -7.30 14.47 5.55
N PRO A 16 -6.47 14.07 4.56
CA PRO A 16 -5.88 15.04 3.65
C PRO A 16 -6.99 15.56 2.73
N THR A 17 -7.59 16.68 3.13
CA THR A 17 -8.28 17.56 2.17
C THR A 17 -7.22 18.17 1.24
N ALA A 18 -7.60 18.37 -0.02
CA ALA A 18 -6.81 18.83 -1.17
C ALA A 18 -6.18 17.73 -2.06
N ALA A 19 -6.99 17.23 -3.01
CA ALA A 19 -6.78 17.49 -4.44
C ALA A 19 -5.32 17.51 -4.95
N ALA A 20 -4.60 16.42 -4.74
CA ALA A 20 -3.51 16.04 -5.62
C ALA A 20 -3.99 14.80 -6.36
N VAL A 21 -3.88 14.80 -7.69
CA VAL A 21 -4.13 13.65 -8.55
C VAL A 21 -3.05 12.60 -8.24
N ARG A 22 -3.12 11.99 -7.06
CA ARG A 22 -2.18 10.99 -6.59
C ARG A 22 -2.63 9.69 -7.21
N ALA A 23 -1.74 9.03 -7.93
CA ALA A 23 -1.95 7.66 -8.31
C ALA A 23 -2.31 6.89 -7.04
N SER A 24 -3.47 6.24 -7.07
CA SER A 24 -3.94 5.43 -5.97
C SER A 24 -4.13 4.02 -6.48
N LEU A 25 -3.67 3.07 -5.69
CA LEU A 25 -3.87 1.66 -5.98
C LEU A 25 -5.21 1.16 -5.44
N GLY A 26 -5.94 1.96 -4.67
CA GLY A 26 -7.15 1.50 -4.00
C GLY A 26 -6.88 0.29 -3.11
N VAL A 27 -5.72 0.25 -2.45
CA VAL A 27 -5.36 -0.82 -1.50
C VAL A 27 -4.92 -0.20 -0.20
N GLU A 28 -5.27 -0.86 0.90
CA GLU A 28 -4.73 -0.57 2.21
C GLU A 28 -3.58 -1.53 2.47
N VAL A 29 -2.42 -0.96 2.77
CA VAL A 29 -1.20 -1.69 3.08
C VAL A 29 -0.64 -1.27 4.43
N VAL A 30 -0.03 -2.23 5.12
CA VAL A 30 0.70 -2.02 6.36
C VAL A 30 2.13 -2.53 6.20
N ASP A 31 3.02 -2.13 7.10
CA ASP A 31 4.36 -2.68 7.15
C ASP A 31 4.31 -4.20 7.42
N ALA A 32 5.05 -4.98 6.65
CA ALA A 32 5.02 -6.43 6.78
C ALA A 32 5.77 -6.85 8.08
N PRO A 33 5.09 -7.48 9.05
CA PRO A 33 5.73 -7.85 10.32
C PRO A 33 6.77 -8.98 10.18
N GLN A 34 6.81 -9.66 9.02
CA GLN A 34 7.65 -10.82 8.75
C GLN A 34 8.78 -10.55 7.73
N GLY A 35 9.15 -9.29 7.53
CA GLY A 35 10.30 -8.89 6.70
C GLY A 35 10.03 -7.65 5.84
N PRO A 36 10.96 -7.29 4.94
CA PRO A 36 10.79 -6.13 4.07
C PRO A 36 9.60 -6.35 3.13
N GLY A 37 8.68 -5.41 3.12
CA GLY A 37 7.54 -5.38 2.21
C GLY A 37 6.33 -4.63 2.77
N ALA A 38 5.35 -4.42 1.90
CA ALA A 38 4.06 -3.85 2.27
C ALA A 38 2.98 -4.94 2.22
N LEU A 39 2.44 -5.32 3.38
CA LEU A 39 1.36 -6.29 3.49
C LEU A 39 0.02 -5.65 3.13
N VAL A 40 -0.68 -6.22 2.15
CA VAL A 40 -2.05 -5.82 1.78
C VAL A 40 -3.01 -6.31 2.85
N VAL A 41 -3.68 -5.38 3.53
CA VAL A 41 -4.71 -5.68 4.53
C VAL A 41 -6.11 -5.46 3.98
N ALA A 42 -6.27 -4.61 2.96
CA ALA A 42 -7.54 -4.46 2.27
C ALA A 42 -7.33 -4.04 0.82
N VAL A 43 -8.30 -4.39 -0.02
CA VAL A 43 -8.34 -4.00 -1.43
C VAL A 43 -9.73 -3.42 -1.68
N HIS A 44 -9.76 -2.22 -2.24
CA HIS A 44 -10.99 -1.51 -2.58
C HIS A 44 -11.53 -2.04 -3.91
N VAL A 45 -12.82 -2.38 -3.94
CA VAL A 45 -13.53 -2.90 -5.11
C VAL A 45 -14.74 -2.01 -5.39
N PRO A 46 -14.90 -1.47 -6.62
CA PRO A 46 -13.96 -1.53 -7.74
C PRO A 46 -12.74 -0.63 -7.51
N GLY A 47 -11.56 -1.08 -7.94
CA GLY A 47 -10.33 -0.31 -7.79
C GLY A 47 -9.16 -0.88 -8.60
N PRO A 48 -8.14 -0.06 -8.89
CA PRO A 48 -6.99 -0.45 -9.71
C PRO A 48 -6.20 -1.62 -9.14
N GLY A 49 -6.10 -1.73 -7.81
CA GLY A 49 -5.46 -2.87 -7.14
C GLY A 49 -6.26 -4.16 -7.28
N TYR A 50 -7.60 -4.08 -7.24
CA TYR A 50 -8.45 -5.24 -7.50
C TYR A 50 -8.35 -5.70 -8.96
N THR A 51 -8.37 -4.77 -9.92
CA THR A 51 -8.19 -5.08 -11.35
C THR A 51 -6.82 -5.71 -11.64
N ALA A 52 -5.81 -5.36 -10.85
CA ALA A 52 -4.49 -5.98 -10.93
C ALA A 52 -4.42 -7.39 -10.33
N GLY A 53 -5.47 -7.85 -9.65
CA GLY A 53 -5.51 -9.14 -8.97
C GLY A 53 -4.81 -9.14 -7.61
N LEU A 54 -4.63 -7.97 -6.96
CA LEU A 54 -4.13 -7.94 -5.60
C LEU A 54 -5.16 -8.50 -4.64
N VAL A 55 -4.67 -9.28 -3.67
CA VAL A 55 -5.52 -9.90 -2.66
C VAL A 55 -5.02 -9.51 -1.27
N ARG A 56 -5.93 -9.48 -0.31
CA ARG A 56 -5.56 -9.33 1.10
C ARG A 56 -4.65 -10.49 1.50
N GLY A 57 -3.56 -10.18 2.19
CA GLY A 57 -2.54 -11.15 2.61
C GLY A 57 -1.31 -11.18 1.73
N ASP A 58 -1.33 -10.48 0.59
CA ASP A 58 -0.14 -10.34 -0.26
C ASP A 58 0.88 -9.37 0.34
N VAL A 59 2.15 -9.75 0.32
CA VAL A 59 3.26 -8.86 0.70
C VAL A 59 3.93 -8.34 -0.56
N LEU A 60 3.80 -7.04 -0.81
CA LEU A 60 4.46 -6.36 -1.91
C LEU A 60 5.95 -6.23 -1.58
N LEU A 61 6.79 -6.76 -2.44
CA LEU A 61 8.26 -6.73 -2.31
C LEU A 61 8.90 -5.70 -3.24
N SER A 62 8.30 -5.45 -4.40
CA SER A 62 8.84 -4.49 -5.38
C SER A 62 7.74 -4.01 -6.33
N LEU A 63 7.83 -2.76 -6.75
CA LEU A 63 6.95 -2.16 -7.76
C LEU A 63 7.80 -1.60 -8.90
N GLY A 64 7.66 -2.22 -10.07
CA GLY A 64 8.45 -1.95 -11.26
C GLY A 64 9.92 -2.25 -11.04
N LYS A 65 10.71 -1.18 -10.87
CA LYS A 65 12.15 -1.23 -10.61
C LYS A 65 12.51 -0.79 -9.18
N ALA A 66 11.53 -0.29 -8.43
CA ALA A 66 11.71 0.13 -7.05
C ALA A 66 11.44 -1.05 -6.11
N GLY A 67 12.36 -1.30 -5.17
CA GLY A 67 12.19 -2.29 -4.12
C GLY A 67 11.38 -1.70 -2.97
N ILE A 68 10.28 -2.35 -2.61
CA ILE A 68 9.37 -1.87 -1.56
C ILE A 68 9.76 -2.54 -0.24
N GLY A 69 10.27 -1.76 0.70
CA GLY A 69 10.64 -2.24 2.03
C GLY A 69 9.53 -2.10 3.08
N SER A 70 8.62 -1.13 2.88
CA SER A 70 7.56 -0.77 3.84
C SER A 70 6.36 -0.16 3.12
N ALA A 71 5.22 -0.07 3.81
CA ALA A 71 4.01 0.57 3.29
C ALA A 71 4.23 2.04 2.86
N SER A 72 5.05 2.80 3.59
CA SER A 72 5.37 4.18 3.24
C SER A 72 6.17 4.30 1.93
N ASP A 73 7.07 3.35 1.69
CA ASP A 73 7.86 3.29 0.45
C ASP A 73 6.96 2.97 -0.75
N LEU A 74 6.02 2.04 -0.57
CA LEU A 74 4.97 1.79 -1.56
C LEU A 74 4.20 3.07 -1.87
N ALA A 75 3.72 3.77 -0.85
CA ALA A 75 2.94 4.99 -1.05
C ALA A 75 3.74 6.07 -1.80
N ALA A 76 5.04 6.20 -1.52
CA ALA A 76 5.93 7.11 -2.23
C ALA A 76 6.11 6.70 -3.70
N VAL A 77 6.44 5.43 -3.96
CA VAL A 77 6.63 4.89 -5.32
C VAL A 77 5.34 4.96 -6.12
N VAL A 78 4.19 4.72 -5.51
CA VAL A 78 2.87 4.81 -6.16
C VAL A 78 2.51 6.26 -6.45
N SER A 79 2.88 7.19 -5.58
CA SER A 79 2.68 8.62 -5.82
C SER A 79 3.57 9.15 -6.95
N ASP A 80 4.78 8.61 -7.09
CA ASP A 80 5.71 8.89 -8.21
C ASP A 80 5.30 8.16 -9.50
N ALA A 81 4.69 6.98 -9.35
CA ALA A 81 4.22 6.16 -10.46
C ALA A 81 3.10 6.85 -11.24
N ARG A 82 3.19 6.76 -12.57
CA ARG A 82 2.19 7.36 -13.45
C ARG A 82 0.89 6.56 -13.43
N PRO A 83 -0.25 7.16 -13.04
CA PRO A 83 -1.54 6.48 -13.14
C PRO A 83 -1.87 6.18 -14.62
N GLY A 84 -2.50 5.03 -14.85
CA GLY A 84 -2.80 4.49 -16.18
C GLY A 84 -1.66 3.70 -16.80
N HIS A 85 -0.46 3.68 -16.21
CA HIS A 85 0.66 2.89 -16.73
C HIS A 85 0.76 1.54 -16.03
N GLN A 86 0.80 0.46 -16.82
CA GLN A 86 0.99 -0.89 -16.29
C GLN A 86 2.40 -1.07 -15.73
N LEU A 87 2.49 -1.36 -14.43
CA LEU A 87 3.74 -1.59 -13.71
C LEU A 87 3.79 -3.04 -13.23
N LYS A 88 4.98 -3.64 -13.25
CA LYS A 88 5.19 -5.01 -12.75
C LYS A 88 5.31 -4.97 -11.24
N LEU A 89 4.38 -5.57 -10.53
CA LEU A 89 4.38 -5.66 -9.08
C LEU A 89 4.79 -7.07 -8.65
N LYS A 90 5.85 -7.16 -7.85
CA LYS A 90 6.26 -8.41 -7.20
C LYS A 90 5.57 -8.50 -5.86
N VAL A 91 4.71 -9.50 -5.72
CA VAL A 91 4.10 -9.88 -4.44
C VAL A 91 4.64 -11.21 -3.97
N ARG A 92 4.54 -11.43 -2.68
CA ARG A 92 4.75 -12.70 -2.03
C ARG A 92 3.47 -13.04 -1.28
N HIS A 93 2.82 -14.11 -1.69
CA HIS A 93 1.69 -14.65 -0.96
C HIS A 93 2.13 -15.16 0.41
N ASP A 94 1.19 -15.24 1.34
CA ASP A 94 1.38 -15.86 2.66
C ASP A 94 1.96 -17.28 2.58
N SER A 95 1.63 -18.03 1.52
CA SER A 95 2.20 -19.35 1.23
C SER A 95 3.70 -19.34 0.89
N GLY A 96 4.34 -18.17 0.81
CA GLY A 96 5.75 -18.00 0.42
C GLY A 96 6.00 -17.90 -1.08
N GLN A 97 4.96 -18.15 -1.90
CA GLN A 97 5.04 -18.07 -3.35
C GLN A 97 5.18 -16.62 -3.80
N ARG A 98 6.19 -16.35 -4.62
CA ARG A 98 6.38 -15.04 -5.25
C ARG A 98 5.66 -15.00 -6.57
N GLN A 99 4.81 -13.99 -6.75
CA GLN A 99 4.07 -13.78 -7.98
C GLN A 99 4.33 -12.38 -8.52
N GLU A 100 4.48 -12.28 -9.84
CA GLU A 100 4.56 -11.00 -10.54
C GLU A 100 3.19 -10.68 -11.14
N LEU A 101 2.55 -9.64 -10.64
CA LEU A 101 1.29 -9.11 -11.15
C LEU A 101 1.53 -7.83 -11.94
N ALA A 102 0.66 -7.56 -12.90
CA ALA A 102 0.65 -6.29 -13.61
C ALA A 102 -0.38 -5.39 -12.94
N VAL A 103 0.08 -4.30 -12.32
CA VAL A 103 -0.79 -3.33 -11.66
C VAL A 103 -0.81 -2.03 -12.44
N THR A 104 -2.01 -1.51 -12.68
CA THR A 104 -2.20 -0.22 -13.32
C THR A 104 -2.73 0.75 -12.27
N PRO A 105 -1.91 1.66 -11.73
CA PRO A 105 -2.38 2.64 -10.75
C PRO A 105 -3.48 3.48 -11.38
N GLY A 106 -4.59 3.66 -10.67
CA GLY A 106 -5.72 4.45 -11.16
C GLY A 106 -5.72 5.83 -10.55
N VAL A 107 -6.39 6.77 -11.22
CA VAL A 107 -6.83 8.01 -10.58
C VAL A 107 -8.23 7.75 -10.04
N VAL A 108 -8.41 7.82 -8.73
CA VAL A 108 -9.76 7.94 -8.16
C VAL A 108 -10.09 9.43 -8.22
N THR A 109 -10.90 9.81 -9.22
CA THR A 109 -11.59 11.10 -9.26
C THR A 109 -12.90 11.02 -8.51
#